data_AF-R6WX26-F1
#
_entry.id   AF-R6WX26-F1
#
_cell.length_a   1.000
_cell.length_b   1.000
_cell.length_c   1.000
_cell.angle_alpha   90.00
_cell.angle_beta   90.00
_cell.angle_gamma   90.00
#
_symmetry.space_group_name_H-M   'P 1'
#
loop_
_entity.id
_entity.type
_entity.pdbx_description
1 polymer ?
#
loop_
_entity_poly.entity_id
_entity_poly.type
_entity_poly.pdbx_seq_one_letter_code
_entity_poly.pdbx_strand_id
1 'polypeptide(L)'
;MGNTIKTWCVRLVASAVVILTGNLPILYDKFLGIWGMIFLLVFYFIVNIKPTMERGKITSRRLRFCYSGCELLRIFLISMLISAVYILAMIPVVFKENKLLWLLNLLCVFLAEAVVFWNGIIRLYISSVQIGIKWRVIGIMCGFIPIVNLIVLTKLMRLASNEVSFENEKIYITLNEGMKKSATQNIRFLWFMVSSFAISDILIIGGVFRKN
;
A
#
# COMPACT_ATOMS: atom_id res chain seq x y z
N MET A 1 -5.55 -12.94 12.62
CA MET A 1 -5.21 -13.78 11.45
C MET A 1 -6.16 -13.61 10.25
N GLY A 2 -7.47 -13.43 10.43
CA GLY A 2 -8.43 -13.33 9.31
C GLY A 2 -8.20 -12.21 8.28
N ASN A 3 -7.65 -11.05 8.68
CA ASN A 3 -7.38 -9.95 7.74
C ASN A 3 -6.18 -10.24 6.82
N THR A 4 -5.20 -11.03 7.26
CA THR A 4 -4.00 -11.30 6.46
C THR A 4 -4.33 -12.20 5.27
N ILE A 5 -5.11 -13.25 5.49
CA ILE A 5 -5.56 -14.19 4.44
C ILE A 5 -6.40 -13.46 3.38
N LYS A 6 -7.38 -12.65 3.80
CA LYS A 6 -8.19 -11.82 2.88
C LYS A 6 -7.32 -10.90 2.01
N THR A 7 -6.27 -10.31 2.57
CA THR A 7 -5.35 -9.44 1.80
C THR A 7 -4.62 -10.24 0.71
N TRP A 8 -4.14 -11.45 1.05
CA TRP A 8 -3.46 -12.33 0.09
C TRP A 8 -4.40 -12.87 -0.99
N CYS A 9 -5.64 -13.21 -0.65
CA CYS A 9 -6.66 -13.60 -1.64
C CYS A 9 -6.93 -12.46 -2.63
N VAL A 10 -7.10 -11.23 -2.16
CA VAL A 10 -7.31 -10.06 -3.05
C VAL A 10 -6.10 -9.85 -3.98
N ARG A 11 -4.88 -10.01 -3.48
CA ARG A 11 -3.67 -9.91 -4.31
C ARG A 11 -3.61 -10.99 -5.39
N LEU A 12 -3.95 -12.24 -5.04
CA LEU A 12 -3.98 -13.36 -5.99
C LEU A 12 -5.04 -13.15 -7.08
N VAL A 13 -6.24 -12.71 -6.68
CA VAL A 13 -7.32 -12.38 -7.63
C VAL A 13 -6.91 -11.20 -8.52
N ALA A 14 -6.30 -10.16 -7.95
CA ALA A 14 -5.80 -9.01 -8.72
C ALA A 14 -4.72 -9.43 -9.73
N SER A 15 -3.75 -10.26 -9.32
CA SER A 15 -2.75 -10.79 -10.25
C SER A 15 -3.37 -11.64 -11.35
N ALA A 16 -4.39 -12.46 -11.03
CA ALA A 16 -5.10 -13.26 -12.02
C ALA A 16 -5.82 -12.38 -13.05
N VAL A 17 -6.46 -11.29 -12.62
CA VAL A 17 -7.12 -10.32 -13.53
C VAL A 17 -6.10 -9.66 -14.47
N VAL A 18 -4.92 -9.29 -13.98
CA VAL A 18 -3.84 -8.72 -14.81
C VAL A 18 -3.35 -9.75 -15.83
N ILE A 19 -3.13 -11.00 -15.41
CA ILE A 19 -2.69 -12.10 -16.30
C ILE A 19 -3.76 -12.37 -17.38
N LEU A 20 -5.03 -12.44 -17.00
CA LEU A 20 -6.14 -12.66 -17.94
C LEU A 20 -6.29 -11.50 -18.93
N THR A 21 -6.10 -10.26 -18.45
CA THR A 21 -6.15 -9.07 -19.30
C THR A 21 -4.94 -8.99 -20.24
N GLY A 22 -3.76 -9.41 -19.80
CA GLY A 22 -2.58 -9.49 -20.68
C GLY A 22 -2.75 -10.54 -21.78
N ASN A 23 -3.43 -11.65 -21.49
CA ASN A 23 -3.67 -12.74 -22.44
C ASN A 23 -4.99 -12.61 -23.22
N LEU A 24 -5.56 -11.40 -23.27
CA LEU A 24 -6.81 -11.08 -23.96
C LEU A 24 -6.88 -11.60 -25.41
N PRO A 25 -5.82 -11.48 -26.24
CA PRO A 25 -5.87 -11.94 -27.63
C PRO A 25 -6.10 -13.45 -27.77
N ILE A 26 -5.50 -14.26 -26.90
CA ILE A 26 -5.67 -15.73 -26.91
C ILE A 26 -7.03 -16.12 -26.32
N LEU A 27 -7.48 -15.39 -25.29
CA LEU A 27 -8.74 -15.66 -24.60
C LEU A 27 -9.98 -15.25 -25.40
N TYR A 28 -9.88 -14.19 -26.21
CA TYR A 28 -10.94 -13.75 -27.10
C TYR A 28 -11.29 -14.82 -28.14
N ASP A 29 -10.26 -15.45 -28.72
CA ASP A 29 -10.42 -16.43 -29.79
C ASP A 29 -11.03 -17.76 -29.29
N LYS A 30 -10.83 -18.10 -28.01
CA LYS A 30 -11.26 -19.41 -27.45
C LYS A 30 -12.44 -19.40 -26.48
N PHE A 31 -12.68 -18.32 -25.72
CA PHE A 31 -13.55 -18.41 -24.53
C PHE A 31 -14.40 -17.17 -24.21
N LEU A 32 -13.96 -15.94 -24.53
CA LEU A 32 -14.60 -14.71 -24.04
C LEU A 32 -15.24 -13.90 -25.17
N GLY A 33 -16.57 -13.76 -25.12
CA GLY A 33 -17.30 -12.79 -25.94
C GLY A 33 -17.01 -11.33 -25.52
N ILE A 34 -17.44 -10.37 -26.34
CA ILE A 34 -17.23 -8.92 -26.14
C ILE A 34 -17.59 -8.42 -24.73
N TRP A 35 -18.68 -8.95 -24.16
CA TRP A 35 -19.15 -8.57 -22.83
C TRP A 35 -18.21 -9.04 -21.71
N GLY A 36 -17.59 -10.20 -21.87
CA GLY A 36 -16.60 -10.73 -20.93
C GLY A 36 -15.30 -9.91 -20.95
N MET A 37 -14.90 -9.41 -22.13
CA MET A 37 -13.75 -8.51 -22.25
C MET A 37 -13.98 -7.17 -21.54
N ILE A 38 -15.16 -6.58 -21.73
CA ILE A 38 -15.52 -5.31 -21.07
C ILE A 38 -15.51 -5.50 -19.55
N PHE A 39 -16.09 -6.59 -19.06
CA PHE A 39 -16.10 -6.88 -17.62
C PHE A 39 -14.68 -7.04 -17.04
N LEU A 40 -13.80 -7.76 -17.74
CA LEU A 40 -12.40 -7.93 -17.34
C LEU A 40 -11.64 -6.60 -17.32
N LEU A 41 -11.80 -5.77 -18.35
CA LEU A 41 -11.18 -4.45 -18.41
C LEU A 41 -11.64 -3.54 -17.28
N VAL A 42 -12.94 -3.52 -16.97
CA VAL A 42 -13.47 -2.76 -15.82
C VAL A 42 -12.83 -3.23 -14.52
N PHE A 43 -12.74 -4.55 -14.31
CA PHE A 43 -12.10 -5.11 -13.11
C PHE A 43 -10.61 -4.78 -13.05
N TYR A 44 -9.92 -4.81 -14.19
CA TYR A 44 -8.53 -4.38 -14.31
C TYR A 44 -8.33 -2.92 -13.90
N PHE A 45 -9.20 -2.01 -14.36
CA PHE A 45 -9.16 -0.61 -13.92
C PHE A 45 -9.42 -0.45 -12.42
N ILE A 46 -10.37 -1.21 -11.85
CA ILE A 46 -10.64 -1.21 -10.41
C ILE A 46 -9.41 -1.63 -9.61
N VAL A 47 -8.72 -2.71 -10.03
CA VAL A 47 -7.48 -3.18 -9.42
C VAL A 47 -6.39 -2.11 -9.51
N ASN A 48 -6.27 -1.42 -10.65
CA ASN A 48 -5.30 -0.33 -10.83
C ASN A 48 -5.57 0.87 -9.91
N ILE A 49 -6.84 1.18 -9.59
CA ILE A 49 -7.22 2.32 -8.75
C ILE A 49 -7.14 1.98 -7.25
N LYS A 50 -7.61 0.80 -6.85
CA LYS A 50 -7.64 0.33 -5.45
C LYS A 50 -7.15 -1.13 -5.35
N PRO A 51 -5.83 -1.36 -5.30
CA PRO A 51 -5.27 -2.71 -5.14
C PRO A 51 -5.50 -3.31 -3.75
N THR A 52 -5.97 -2.55 -2.76
CA THR A 52 -6.11 -3.04 -1.38
C THR A 52 -7.33 -2.47 -0.68
N MET A 53 -8.15 -3.35 -0.09
CA MET A 53 -9.19 -2.98 0.87
C MET A 53 -8.54 -2.67 2.23
N GLU A 54 -8.90 -1.53 2.76
CA GLU A 54 -8.22 -0.80 3.82
C GLU A 54 -7.84 -1.65 5.04
N ARG A 55 -6.54 -1.68 5.40
CA ARG A 55 -6.16 -1.92 6.79
C ARG A 55 -6.44 -0.64 7.57
N GLY A 56 -7.55 -0.64 8.30
CA GLY A 56 -8.01 0.47 9.15
C GLY A 56 -7.11 0.84 10.33
N LYS A 57 -5.77 0.73 10.22
CA LYS A 57 -4.83 1.06 11.31
C LYS A 57 -3.71 2.04 10.90
N ILE A 58 -3.70 2.55 9.67
CA ILE A 58 -2.72 3.54 9.22
C ILE A 58 -3.35 4.92 9.25
N THR A 59 -2.90 5.78 10.19
CA THR A 59 -3.47 7.10 10.49
C THR A 59 -3.10 8.17 9.45
N SER A 60 -1.94 8.06 8.80
CA SER A 60 -1.48 9.05 7.80
C SER A 60 -1.99 8.72 6.40
N ARG A 61 -2.63 9.71 5.74
CA ARG A 61 -3.15 9.60 4.37
C ARG A 61 -2.02 9.31 3.37
N ARG A 62 -0.87 9.97 3.54
CA ARG A 62 0.34 9.76 2.71
C ARG A 62 0.86 8.33 2.83
N LEU A 63 0.82 7.80 4.04
CA LEU A 63 1.31 6.46 4.35
C LEU A 63 0.46 5.36 3.71
N ARG A 64 -0.87 5.56 3.67
CA ARG A 64 -1.77 4.67 2.92
C ARG A 64 -1.50 4.68 1.41
N PHE A 65 -1.18 5.84 0.83
CA PHE A 65 -0.85 5.93 -0.60
C PHE A 65 0.47 5.23 -0.92
N CYS A 66 1.50 5.37 -0.07
CA CYS A 66 2.77 4.68 -0.24
C CYS A 66 2.61 3.15 -0.14
N TYR A 67 1.85 2.69 0.86
CA TYR A 67 1.52 1.27 1.00
C TYR A 67 0.73 0.73 -0.20
N SER A 68 -0.29 1.45 -0.66
CA SER A 68 -1.08 1.07 -1.84
C SER A 68 -0.23 0.99 -3.12
N GLY A 69 0.72 1.92 -3.31
CA GLY A 69 1.69 1.88 -4.41
C GLY A 69 2.60 0.64 -4.33
N CYS A 70 3.18 0.36 -3.16
CA CYS A 70 4.01 -0.83 -2.95
C CYS A 70 3.25 -2.14 -3.21
N GLU A 71 1.96 -2.19 -2.86
CA GLU A 71 1.11 -3.35 -3.12
C GLU A 71 0.86 -3.58 -4.61
N LEU A 72 0.61 -2.51 -5.37
CA LEU A 72 0.45 -2.60 -6.82
C LEU A 72 1.76 -3.06 -7.50
N LEU A 73 2.89 -2.55 -7.04
CA LEU A 73 4.22 -2.99 -7.48
C LEU A 73 4.46 -4.47 -7.19
N ARG A 74 4.05 -4.95 -6.01
CA ARG A 74 4.16 -6.37 -5.64
C ARG A 74 3.25 -7.26 -6.50
N ILE A 75 2.04 -6.79 -6.83
CA ILE A 75 1.12 -7.49 -7.74
C ILE A 75 1.75 -7.61 -9.12
N PHE A 76 2.30 -6.50 -9.66
CA PHE A 76 3.06 -6.49 -10.92
C PHE A 76 4.21 -7.49 -10.93
N LEU A 77 4.99 -7.59 -9.85
CA LEU A 77 6.08 -8.56 -9.76
C LEU A 77 5.60 -10.01 -9.87
N ILE A 78 4.49 -10.33 -9.20
CA ILE A 78 3.91 -11.68 -9.22
C ILE A 78 3.29 -11.98 -10.60
N SER A 79 2.52 -11.04 -11.15
CA SER A 79 1.89 -11.21 -12.47
C SER A 79 2.94 -11.34 -13.57
N MET A 80 3.99 -10.52 -13.55
CA MET A 80 5.07 -10.58 -14.53
C MET A 80 5.82 -11.92 -14.50
N LEU A 81 6.15 -12.45 -13.32
CA LEU A 81 6.81 -13.76 -13.19
C LEU A 81 5.94 -14.90 -13.74
N ILE A 82 4.65 -14.92 -13.39
CA ILE A 82 3.72 -15.96 -13.85
C ILE A 82 3.48 -15.83 -15.35
N SER A 83 3.22 -14.63 -15.84
CA SER A 83 3.03 -14.35 -17.28
C SER A 83 4.27 -14.71 -18.10
N ALA A 84 5.48 -14.44 -17.60
CA ALA A 84 6.72 -14.82 -18.28
C ALA A 84 6.86 -16.35 -18.41
N VAL A 85 6.61 -17.10 -17.32
CA VAL A 85 6.62 -18.57 -17.36
C VAL A 85 5.55 -19.10 -18.30
N TYR A 86 4.35 -18.50 -18.29
CA TYR A 86 3.25 -18.90 -19.18
C TYR A 86 3.58 -18.68 -20.66
N ILE A 87 4.13 -17.51 -21.02
CA ILE A 87 4.53 -17.22 -22.41
C ILE A 87 5.63 -18.18 -22.87
N LEU A 88 6.62 -18.48 -22.01
CA LEU A 88 7.68 -19.45 -22.31
C LEU A 88 7.12 -20.86 -22.53
N ALA A 89 6.18 -21.30 -21.69
CA ALA A 89 5.52 -22.59 -21.84
C ALA A 89 4.65 -22.69 -23.10
N MET A 90 4.12 -21.56 -23.59
CA MET A 90 3.28 -21.49 -24.79
C MET A 90 4.06 -21.36 -26.10
N ILE A 91 5.40 -21.19 -26.06
CA ILE A 91 6.26 -21.19 -27.25
C ILE A 91 6.03 -22.42 -28.14
N PRO A 92 6.14 -23.68 -27.67
CA PRO A 92 6.03 -24.85 -28.54
C PRO A 92 4.63 -25.04 -29.19
N VAL A 93 3.58 -24.46 -28.60
CA VAL A 93 2.19 -24.64 -29.04
C VAL A 93 1.76 -23.49 -29.96
N VAL A 94 1.82 -22.25 -29.48
CA VAL A 94 1.22 -21.10 -30.17
C VAL A 94 2.17 -20.49 -31.21
N PHE A 95 3.49 -20.54 -30.98
CA PHE A 95 4.48 -19.98 -31.93
C PHE A 95 4.52 -20.75 -33.25
N LYS A 96 4.20 -22.06 -33.20
CA LYS A 96 4.23 -22.94 -34.37
C LYS A 96 3.01 -22.73 -35.28
N GLU A 97 1.85 -22.43 -34.69
CA GLU A 97 0.60 -22.22 -35.43
C GLU A 97 0.47 -20.78 -35.94
N ASN A 98 0.68 -19.77 -35.08
CA ASN A 98 0.38 -18.39 -35.44
C ASN A 98 1.31 -17.37 -34.75
N LYS A 99 2.46 -17.10 -35.39
CA LYS A 99 3.52 -16.21 -34.87
C LYS A 99 3.03 -14.79 -34.58
N LEU A 100 2.09 -14.29 -35.40
CA LEU A 100 1.57 -12.93 -35.27
C LEU A 100 0.67 -12.81 -34.02
N LEU A 101 -0.14 -13.84 -33.74
CA LEU A 101 -0.97 -13.91 -32.54
C LEU A 101 -0.11 -14.02 -31.27
N TRP A 102 0.98 -14.79 -31.32
CA TRP A 102 1.95 -14.87 -30.22
C TRP A 102 2.63 -13.51 -29.94
N LEU A 103 3.05 -12.78 -30.99
CA LEU A 103 3.63 -11.45 -30.86
C LEU A 103 2.63 -10.42 -30.32
N LEU A 104 1.38 -10.43 -30.79
CA LEU A 104 0.33 -9.55 -30.28
C LEU A 104 0.01 -9.85 -28.81
N ASN A 105 -0.02 -11.13 -28.42
CA ASN A 105 -0.19 -11.53 -27.03
C ASN A 105 0.97 -11.03 -26.16
N LEU A 106 2.21 -11.21 -26.60
CA LEU A 106 3.41 -10.70 -25.93
C LEU A 106 3.33 -9.17 -25.74
N LEU A 107 2.94 -8.45 -26.79
CA LEU A 107 2.78 -7.00 -26.76
C LEU A 107 1.65 -6.58 -25.80
N CYS A 108 0.53 -7.29 -25.81
CA CYS A 108 -0.61 -7.01 -24.93
C CYS A 108 -0.26 -7.22 -23.45
N VAL A 109 0.41 -8.35 -23.12
CA VAL A 109 0.94 -8.62 -21.78
C VAL A 109 1.91 -7.51 -21.37
N PHE A 110 2.85 -7.12 -22.25
CA PHE A 110 3.79 -6.05 -21.96
C PHE A 110 3.10 -4.71 -21.66
N LEU A 111 2.11 -4.32 -22.46
CA LEU A 111 1.36 -3.08 -22.27
C LEU A 111 0.53 -3.10 -20.98
N ALA A 112 -0.17 -4.21 -20.69
CA ALA A 112 -0.95 -4.35 -19.47
C ALA A 112 -0.05 -4.26 -18.23
N GLU A 113 1.04 -5.03 -18.20
CA GLU A 113 2.03 -4.99 -17.11
C GLU A 113 2.67 -3.60 -16.98
N ALA A 114 2.95 -2.91 -18.10
CA ALA A 114 3.48 -1.55 -18.09
C ALA A 114 2.50 -0.57 -17.43
N VAL A 115 1.20 -0.63 -17.74
CA VAL A 115 0.20 0.25 -17.13
C VAL A 115 0.12 0.05 -15.62
N VAL A 116 0.09 -1.21 -15.15
CA VAL A 116 0.12 -1.52 -13.70
C VAL A 116 1.38 -0.98 -13.06
N PHE A 117 2.54 -1.18 -13.70
CA PHE A 117 3.83 -0.70 -13.23
C PHE A 117 3.87 0.83 -13.10
N TRP A 118 3.52 1.57 -14.14
CA TRP A 118 3.52 3.04 -14.14
C TRP A 118 2.54 3.61 -13.11
N ASN A 119 1.34 3.03 -13.00
CA ASN A 119 0.36 3.43 -11.97
C ASN A 119 0.91 3.25 -10.55
N GLY A 120 1.64 2.16 -10.32
CA GLY A 120 2.28 1.88 -9.04
C GLY A 120 3.38 2.87 -8.72
N ILE A 121 4.26 3.12 -9.69
CA ILE A 121 5.40 4.03 -9.57
C ILE A 121 4.95 5.48 -9.33
N ILE A 122 3.94 5.95 -10.06
CA ILE A 122 3.38 7.31 -9.89
C ILE A 122 2.84 7.50 -8.46
N ARG A 123 2.06 6.53 -7.94
CA ARG A 123 1.54 6.59 -6.56
C ARG A 123 2.65 6.60 -5.50
N LEU A 124 3.71 5.83 -5.73
CA LEU A 124 4.87 5.78 -4.85
C LEU A 124 5.64 7.11 -4.87
N TYR A 125 5.78 7.75 -6.03
CA TYR A 125 6.47 9.05 -6.17
C TYR A 125 5.73 10.21 -5.52
N ILE A 126 4.40 10.22 -5.58
CA ILE A 126 3.60 11.30 -4.97
C ILE A 126 3.62 11.19 -3.43
N SER A 127 3.82 9.99 -2.88
CA SER A 127 3.68 9.74 -1.44
C SER A 127 5.00 9.79 -0.65
N SER A 128 6.14 9.35 -1.21
CA SER A 128 7.44 9.42 -0.51
C SER A 128 8.21 10.71 -0.85
N VAL A 129 8.35 11.58 0.16
CA VAL A 129 9.12 12.83 0.09
C VAL A 129 10.61 12.59 0.36
N GLN A 130 10.97 11.57 1.15
CA GLN A 130 12.34 11.37 1.64
C GLN A 130 13.20 10.38 0.84
N ILE A 131 12.60 9.55 -0.02
CA ILE A 131 13.34 8.56 -0.84
C ILE A 131 14.31 9.25 -1.84
N GLY A 132 14.19 10.56 -2.06
CA GLY A 132 15.15 11.35 -2.81
C GLY A 132 15.01 11.19 -4.33
N ILE A 133 15.26 12.30 -5.03
CA ILE A 133 15.26 12.40 -6.50
C ILE A 133 16.14 11.34 -7.17
N LYS A 134 17.22 10.90 -6.50
CA LYS A 134 18.18 9.91 -7.03
C LYS A 134 17.51 8.59 -7.43
N TRP A 135 16.63 8.05 -6.60
CA TRP A 135 15.92 6.80 -6.92
C TRP A 135 14.79 6.99 -7.93
N ARG A 136 14.24 8.22 -8.04
CA ARG A 136 13.23 8.57 -9.06
C ARG A 136 13.81 8.55 -10.47
N VAL A 137 15.02 9.08 -10.63
CA VAL A 137 15.73 9.07 -11.93
C VAL A 137 16.08 7.64 -12.34
N ILE A 138 16.58 6.82 -11.41
CA ILE A 138 16.89 5.41 -11.67
C ILE A 138 15.61 4.64 -12.07
N GLY A 139 14.48 4.86 -11.40
CA GLY A 139 13.22 4.18 -11.76
C GLY A 139 12.70 4.55 -13.15
N ILE A 140 12.83 5.82 -13.57
CA ILE A 140 12.43 6.27 -14.92
C ILE A 140 13.38 5.72 -15.99
N MET A 141 14.69 5.77 -15.75
CA MET A 141 15.68 5.25 -16.69
C MET A 141 15.66 3.73 -16.80
N CYS A 142 15.45 3.03 -15.68
CA CYS A 142 15.37 1.56 -15.65
C CYS A 142 13.99 1.01 -16.02
N GLY A 143 12.96 1.84 -16.19
CA GLY A 143 11.63 1.39 -16.64
C GLY A 143 11.66 0.66 -17.99
N PHE A 144 12.68 0.92 -18.81
CA PHE A 144 12.95 0.23 -20.07
C PHE A 144 13.80 -1.05 -19.93
N ILE A 145 14.44 -1.28 -18.78
CA ILE A 145 15.32 -2.43 -18.52
C ILE A 145 14.67 -3.33 -17.44
N PRO A 146 13.97 -4.41 -17.83
CA PRO A 146 13.10 -5.18 -16.93
C PRO A 146 13.81 -5.72 -15.68
N ILE A 147 15.05 -6.19 -15.83
CA ILE A 147 15.82 -6.84 -14.75
C ILE A 147 16.30 -5.83 -13.70
N VAL A 148 16.78 -4.66 -14.13
CA VAL A 148 17.23 -3.62 -13.20
C VAL A 148 16.04 -3.02 -12.46
N ASN A 149 14.91 -2.88 -13.16
CA ASN A 149 13.66 -2.44 -12.57
C ASN A 149 13.23 -3.32 -11.38
N LEU A 150 13.31 -4.65 -11.51
CA LEU A 150 13.04 -5.63 -10.44
C LEU A 150 13.86 -5.40 -9.16
N ILE A 151 15.17 -5.15 -9.30
CA ILE A 151 16.07 -4.93 -8.17
C ILE A 151 15.76 -3.61 -7.48
N VAL A 152 15.57 -2.56 -8.26
CA VAL A 152 15.24 -1.20 -7.78
C VAL A 152 13.89 -1.20 -7.07
N LEU A 153 12.88 -1.88 -7.64
CA LEU A 153 11.57 -2.10 -7.01
C LEU A 153 11.71 -2.72 -5.62
N THR A 154 12.50 -3.80 -5.52
CA THR A 154 12.65 -4.54 -4.26
C THR A 154 13.30 -3.67 -3.19
N LYS A 155 14.30 -2.87 -3.58
CA LYS A 155 14.96 -1.89 -2.69
C LYS A 155 13.99 -0.78 -2.27
N LEU A 156 13.22 -0.22 -3.21
CA LEU A 156 12.22 0.81 -2.96
C LEU A 156 11.13 0.33 -2.01
N MET A 157 10.59 -0.88 -2.22
CA MET A 157 9.58 -1.45 -1.31
C MET A 157 10.13 -1.65 0.11
N ARG A 158 11.39 -2.07 0.26
CA ARG A 158 12.02 -2.20 1.59
C ARG A 158 12.21 -0.84 2.25
N LEU A 159 12.69 0.15 1.51
CA LEU A 159 12.90 1.49 2.03
C LEU A 159 11.58 2.15 2.45
N ALA A 160 10.57 2.06 1.59
CA ALA A 160 9.21 2.52 1.88
C ALA A 160 8.62 1.81 3.09
N SER A 161 8.78 0.48 3.20
CA SER A 161 8.31 -0.28 4.36
C SER A 161 8.99 0.15 5.66
N ASN A 162 10.29 0.50 5.61
CA ASN A 162 11.04 0.97 6.77
C ASN A 162 10.62 2.40 7.17
N GLU A 163 10.39 3.29 6.19
CA GLU A 163 9.82 4.63 6.40
C GLU A 163 8.45 4.52 7.09
N VAL A 164 7.62 3.58 6.63
CA VAL A 164 6.30 3.31 7.20
C VAL A 164 6.36 2.83 8.65
N SER A 165 7.27 1.90 8.97
CA SER A 165 7.42 1.44 10.35
C SER A 165 7.89 2.55 11.27
N PHE A 166 8.81 3.39 10.80
CA PHE A 166 9.37 4.48 11.59
C PHE A 166 8.32 5.58 11.89
N GLU A 167 7.53 6.00 10.89
CA GLU A 167 6.45 6.97 11.12
C GLU A 167 5.37 6.43 12.05
N ASN A 168 4.99 5.16 11.91
CA ASN A 168 3.99 4.55 12.80
C ASN A 168 4.48 4.46 14.25
N GLU A 169 5.75 4.12 14.47
CA GLU A 169 6.34 4.07 15.81
C GLU A 169 6.35 5.44 16.46
N LYS A 170 6.72 6.49 15.71
CA LYS A 170 6.69 7.87 16.19
C LYS A 170 5.29 8.32 16.61
N ILE A 171 4.25 7.94 15.84
CA ILE A 171 2.84 8.25 16.17
C ILE A 171 2.43 7.53 17.46
N TYR A 172 2.78 6.25 17.61
CA TYR A 172 2.43 5.47 18.78
C TYR A 172 3.04 6.05 20.06
N ILE A 173 4.33 6.43 20.01
CA ILE A 173 5.02 7.08 21.12
C ILE A 173 4.35 8.41 21.49
N THR A 174 4.07 9.27 20.50
CA THR A 174 3.44 10.58 20.71
C THR A 174 2.06 10.46 21.37
N LEU A 175 1.24 9.50 20.93
CA LEU A 175 -0.08 9.25 21.52
C LEU A 175 0.03 8.79 22.98
N ASN A 176 0.96 7.88 23.27
CA ASN A 176 1.15 7.33 24.61
C ASN A 176 1.73 8.37 25.58
N GLU A 177 2.64 9.21 25.12
CA GLU A 177 3.14 10.36 25.89
C GLU A 177 2.05 11.40 26.16
N GLY A 178 1.17 11.68 25.18
CA GLY A 178 0.01 12.55 25.37
C GLY A 178 -0.92 12.02 26.47
N MET A 179 -1.23 10.73 26.43
CA MET A 179 -2.06 10.06 27.45
C MET A 179 -1.42 10.14 28.85
N LYS A 180 -0.10 9.90 28.96
CA LYS A 180 0.64 10.05 30.23
C LYS A 180 0.60 11.49 30.75
N LYS A 181 0.83 12.49 29.89
CA LYS A 181 0.78 13.91 30.29
C LYS A 181 -0.62 14.30 30.80
N SER A 182 -1.68 13.88 30.12
CA SER A 182 -3.06 14.13 30.56
C SER A 182 -3.39 13.47 31.90
N ALA A 183 -2.93 12.23 32.13
CA ALA A 183 -3.10 11.55 33.41
C ALA A 183 -2.35 12.26 34.55
N THR A 184 -1.09 12.62 34.33
CA THR A 184 -0.28 13.36 35.31
C THR A 184 -0.89 14.73 35.62
N GLN A 185 -1.42 15.43 34.61
CA GLN A 185 -2.06 16.72 34.80
C GLN A 185 -3.36 16.61 35.59
N ASN A 186 -4.18 15.59 35.34
CA ASN A 186 -5.38 15.32 36.14
C ASN A 186 -5.05 14.99 37.60
N ILE A 187 -4.04 14.15 37.86
CA ILE A 187 -3.59 13.84 39.23
C ILE A 187 -3.10 15.10 39.94
N ARG A 188 -2.33 15.95 39.23
CA ARG A 188 -1.81 17.21 39.79
C ARG A 188 -2.94 18.19 40.10
N PHE A 189 -3.96 18.29 39.23
CA PHE A 189 -5.18 19.08 39.49
C PHE A 189 -5.96 18.58 40.70
N LEU A 190 -6.12 17.27 40.85
CA LEU A 190 -6.79 16.67 42.02
C LEU A 190 -6.05 16.99 43.32
N TRP A 191 -4.72 16.89 43.33
CA TRP A 191 -3.90 17.24 44.50
C TRP A 191 -4.03 18.73 44.86
N PHE A 192 -3.99 19.64 43.88
CA PHE A 192 -4.23 21.06 44.11
C PHE A 192 -5.63 21.32 44.70
N MET A 193 -6.66 20.66 44.17
CA MET A 193 -8.04 20.81 44.66
C MET A 193 -8.18 20.36 46.13
N VAL A 194 -7.62 19.20 46.49
CA VAL A 194 -7.65 18.69 47.88
C VAL A 194 -6.87 19.60 48.83
N SER A 195 -5.69 20.08 48.42
CA SER A 195 -4.91 21.01 49.24
C SER A 195 -5.64 22.35 49.47
N SER A 196 -6.38 22.87 48.48
CA SER A 196 -7.16 24.10 48.62
C SER A 196 -8.31 23.95 49.62
N PHE A 197 -9.02 22.82 49.62
CA PHE A 197 -10.09 22.54 50.59
C PHE A 197 -9.56 22.43 52.02
N ALA A 198 -8.44 21.72 52.21
CA ALA A 198 -7.80 21.60 53.52
C ALA A 198 -7.36 22.97 54.08
N ILE A 199 -6.85 23.87 53.23
CA ILE A 199 -6.45 25.22 53.63
C ILE A 199 -7.68 26.06 54.02
N SER A 200 -8.79 25.98 53.28
CA SER A 200 -10.02 26.70 53.65
C SER A 200 -10.61 26.22 54.97
N ASP A 201 -10.61 24.91 55.23
CA ASP A 201 -11.12 24.35 56.48
C ASP A 201 -10.25 24.76 57.68
N ILE A 202 -8.92 24.76 57.52
CA ILE A 202 -7.98 25.24 58.54
C ILE A 202 -8.18 26.74 58.82
N LEU A 203 -8.42 27.56 57.79
CA LEU A 203 -8.69 28.99 57.94
C LEU A 203 -10.01 29.27 58.66
N ILE A 204 -11.05 28.49 58.39
CA ILE A 204 -12.35 28.60 59.07
C ILE A 204 -12.22 28.22 60.55
N ILE A 205 -11.55 27.11 60.86
CA ILE A 205 -11.32 26.67 62.25
C ILE A 205 -10.46 27.68 63.02
N GLY A 206 -9.38 28.19 62.40
CA GLY A 206 -8.54 29.23 62.99
C GLY A 206 -9.27 30.56 63.20
N GLY A 207 -10.20 30.93 62.31
CA GLY A 207 -11.06 32.10 62.46
C GLY A 207 -12.09 31.98 63.60
N VAL A 208 -12.60 30.77 63.85
CA VAL A 208 -13.49 30.46 64.99
C VAL A 208 -12.73 30.55 66.31
N PHE A 209 -11.50 30.03 66.38
CA PHE A 209 -10.67 30.08 67.59
C PHE A 209 -10.17 31.48 67.98
N ARG A 210 -10.10 32.43 67.03
CA ARG A 210 -9.64 33.80 67.30
C ARG A 210 -10.73 34.72 67.84
N LYS A 211 -11.99 34.29 67.85
CA LYS A 211 -13.16 35.09 68.25
C LYS A 211 -13.72 34.75 69.64
N ASN A 212 -13.13 33.77 70.33
CA ASN A 212 -13.29 33.53 71.77
C ASN A 212 -12.04 34.01 72.51
#